data_AF-A0A6N1XCV0-F1
#
_entry.id   AF-A0A6N1XCV0-F1
#
_cell.length_a   1.000
_cell.length_b   1.000
_cell.length_c   1.000
_cell.angle_alpha   90.00
_cell.angle_beta   90.00
_cell.angle_gamma   90.00
#
_symmetry.space_group_name_H-M   'P 1'
#
loop_
_entity.id
_entity.type
_entity.pdbx_description
1 polymer ?
#
loop_
_entity_poly.entity_id
_entity_poly.type
_entity_poly.pdbx_seq_one_letter_code
_entity_poly.pdbx_strand_id
1 'polypeptide(L)'
;MLPQAAWYFREETIAVPAPGMPVAGFAAALTMAQDLANWAAGHPPGSGVAYPPLVWVGAPHVERDAVLDASGSKLVTPHGELSLQLVAKLPLNRSWFDASSVAFCCGRPLKIRGNRMGERFLARTFWPQDFRLPEAPPGGSMAADPRAIRDWLRALPQGGARGPFTVESVWRRPDALPIRAGQPLIGLMLNGAQGDDDEAHGGHFALMTGQVGTEGALDDLLVNNFYTLDSESEKGILAAPVPLDNYLGDLNSGQAWYRPSYMLVATFRDERVAGYLQSALGRVYNHFYRHQFVYQHARANCAGISVTTLRTLGWRIPERGPESWLQAILALPLTALRKRSLRKGKAVFDYLTEDRTRLYPAAAFEEIAADLLALASGHRQRALTDFEHLLADAVQEIMLIRVPQFPSSRAWGDWPVESSVEYAARVPSDPARQQIIPVPSRPFPAELRDPQMPGEPPLRSDYAVLAWALAIVALFVFILRRLLA
;
A
#
# COMPACT_ATOMS: atom_id res chain seq x y z
N MET A 1 -1.73 -20.58 -12.78
CA MET A 1 -1.33 -19.15 -12.73
C MET A 1 -1.81 -18.46 -14.01
N LEU A 2 -2.24 -17.20 -13.93
CA LEU A 2 -2.65 -16.41 -15.11
C LEU A 2 -1.44 -16.11 -16.02
N PRO A 3 -1.56 -16.20 -17.36
CA PRO A 3 -0.48 -15.84 -18.28
C PRO A 3 0.06 -14.42 -18.08
N GLN A 4 -0.83 -13.48 -17.75
CA GLN A 4 -0.46 -12.08 -17.50
C GLN A 4 0.42 -11.94 -16.25
N ALA A 5 0.05 -12.61 -15.16
CA ALA A 5 0.86 -12.64 -13.96
C ALA A 5 2.22 -13.32 -14.22
N ALA A 6 2.23 -14.43 -14.97
CA ALA A 6 3.46 -15.10 -15.37
C ALA A 6 4.42 -14.16 -16.12
N TRP A 7 3.90 -13.28 -16.98
CA TRP A 7 4.71 -12.32 -17.73
C TRP A 7 5.40 -11.28 -16.84
N TYR A 8 4.69 -10.74 -15.84
CA TYR A 8 5.26 -9.79 -14.89
C TYR A 8 6.33 -10.41 -13.99
N PHE A 9 6.10 -11.64 -13.52
CA PHE A 9 6.95 -12.31 -12.52
C PHE A 9 7.91 -13.34 -13.12
N ARG A 10 8.15 -13.33 -14.44
CA ARG A 10 8.99 -14.32 -15.15
C ARG A 10 10.44 -14.42 -14.63
N GLU A 11 10.95 -13.33 -14.04
CA GLU A 11 12.31 -13.22 -13.51
C GLU A 11 12.31 -13.14 -11.97
N GLU A 12 11.16 -13.37 -11.33
CA GLU A 12 10.98 -13.23 -9.90
C GLU A 12 10.71 -14.58 -9.22
N THR A 13 11.10 -14.67 -7.94
CA THR A 13 10.70 -15.81 -7.10
C THR A 13 9.32 -15.55 -6.52
N ILE A 14 8.38 -16.44 -6.84
CA ILE A 14 7.00 -16.40 -6.34
C ILE A 14 6.65 -17.68 -5.60
N ALA A 15 5.75 -17.58 -4.64
CA ALA A 15 5.03 -18.72 -4.09
C ALA A 15 3.64 -18.79 -4.74
N VAL A 16 3.19 -20.00 -5.04
CA VAL A 16 1.85 -20.27 -5.56
C VAL A 16 1.15 -21.29 -4.66
N PRO A 17 -0.20 -21.26 -4.57
CA PRO A 17 -0.92 -22.27 -3.82
C PRO A 17 -0.60 -23.69 -4.31
N ALA A 18 -0.48 -24.64 -3.37
CA ALA A 18 -0.25 -26.05 -3.69
C ALA A 18 -1.42 -26.63 -4.52
N PRO A 19 -1.20 -27.69 -5.31
CA PRO A 19 -2.26 -28.34 -6.08
C PRO A 19 -3.46 -28.72 -5.19
N GLY A 20 -4.68 -28.38 -5.63
CA GLY A 20 -5.92 -28.67 -4.90
C GLY A 20 -6.34 -27.60 -3.88
N MET A 21 -5.50 -26.60 -3.59
CA MET A 21 -5.88 -25.48 -2.72
C MET A 21 -6.83 -24.50 -3.44
N PRO A 22 -7.82 -23.91 -2.75
CA PRO A 22 -8.71 -22.92 -3.34
C PRO A 22 -7.93 -21.65 -3.69
N VAL A 23 -8.02 -21.19 -4.93
CA VAL A 23 -7.37 -19.96 -5.40
C VAL A 23 -8.43 -18.92 -5.72
N ALA A 24 -8.18 -17.66 -5.36
CA ALA A 24 -9.08 -16.56 -5.68
C ALA A 24 -9.33 -16.51 -7.19
N GLY A 25 -10.61 -16.55 -7.57
CA GLY A 25 -11.05 -16.43 -8.96
C GLY A 25 -11.30 -14.98 -9.39
N PHE A 26 -11.98 -14.80 -10.52
CA PHE A 26 -12.50 -13.52 -11.01
C PHE A 26 -13.51 -13.79 -12.13
N ALA A 27 -14.41 -12.85 -12.43
CA ALA A 27 -15.29 -12.89 -13.60
C ALA A 27 -14.76 -11.94 -14.68
N ALA A 28 -14.29 -12.50 -15.81
CA ALA A 28 -13.61 -11.76 -16.87
C ALA A 28 -14.47 -10.65 -17.50
N ALA A 29 -15.78 -10.87 -17.62
CA ALA A 29 -16.71 -9.94 -18.27
C ALA A 29 -17.19 -8.78 -17.36
N LEU A 30 -16.78 -8.76 -16.09
CA LEU A 30 -17.21 -7.75 -15.12
C LEU A 30 -16.06 -6.80 -14.79
N THR A 31 -16.40 -5.54 -14.47
CA THR A 31 -15.42 -4.64 -13.86
C THR A 31 -15.02 -5.17 -12.49
N MET A 32 -13.83 -4.81 -11.99
CA MET A 32 -13.34 -5.25 -10.68
C MET A 32 -14.37 -5.01 -9.54
N ALA A 33 -15.02 -3.84 -9.52
CA ALA A 33 -16.01 -3.53 -8.50
C ALA A 33 -17.30 -4.37 -8.63
N GLN A 34 -17.76 -4.64 -9.86
CA GLN A 34 -18.93 -5.49 -10.11
C GLN A 34 -18.65 -6.95 -9.76
N ASP A 35 -17.49 -7.47 -10.16
CA ASP A 35 -17.06 -8.82 -9.80
C ASP A 35 -17.00 -8.99 -8.29
N LEU A 36 -16.36 -8.05 -7.60
CA LEU A 36 -16.18 -8.11 -6.16
C LEU A 36 -17.51 -8.00 -5.42
N ALA A 37 -18.41 -7.12 -5.85
CA ALA A 37 -19.75 -6.99 -5.26
C ALA A 37 -20.58 -8.27 -5.45
N ASN A 38 -20.56 -8.84 -6.66
CA ASN A 38 -21.27 -10.10 -6.96
C ASN A 38 -20.70 -11.27 -6.15
N TRP A 39 -19.37 -11.35 -6.03
CA TRP A 39 -18.71 -12.35 -5.22
C TRP A 39 -19.08 -12.20 -3.74
N ALA A 40 -18.98 -10.99 -3.19
CA ALA A 40 -19.30 -10.69 -1.78
C ALA A 40 -20.75 -11.05 -1.43
N ALA A 41 -21.70 -10.76 -2.32
CA ALA A 41 -23.10 -11.12 -2.12
C ALA A 41 -23.35 -12.64 -2.06
N GLY A 42 -22.54 -13.45 -2.74
CA GLY A 42 -22.64 -14.91 -2.77
C GLY A 42 -21.73 -15.65 -1.78
N HIS A 43 -20.81 -14.95 -1.11
CA HIS A 43 -19.77 -15.57 -0.26
C HIS A 43 -19.64 -14.80 1.06
N PRO A 44 -20.54 -15.00 2.04
CA PRO A 44 -20.44 -14.31 3.31
C PRO A 44 -19.11 -14.65 4.03
N PRO A 45 -18.60 -13.77 4.92
CA PRO A 45 -17.39 -14.04 5.68
C PRO A 45 -17.45 -15.38 6.43
N GLY A 46 -16.39 -16.18 6.31
CA GLY A 46 -16.34 -17.55 6.85
C GLY A 46 -16.72 -18.65 5.86
N SER A 47 -17.06 -18.34 4.61
CA SER A 47 -17.32 -19.31 3.54
C SER A 47 -16.07 -20.08 3.04
N GLY A 48 -14.97 -20.07 3.81
CA GLY A 48 -13.66 -20.57 3.40
C GLY A 48 -12.77 -19.48 2.78
N VAL A 49 -11.45 -19.72 2.84
CA VAL A 49 -10.44 -18.80 2.32
C VAL A 49 -10.02 -19.24 0.92
N ALA A 50 -9.95 -18.28 -0.01
CA ALA A 50 -9.32 -18.47 -1.30
C ALA A 50 -7.94 -17.80 -1.29
N TYR A 51 -6.89 -18.57 -1.56
CA TYR A 51 -5.51 -18.07 -1.53
C TYR A 51 -5.26 -17.11 -2.69
N PRO A 52 -4.34 -16.13 -2.53
CA PRO A 52 -3.93 -15.28 -3.64
C PRO A 52 -3.33 -16.13 -4.79
N PRO A 53 -3.47 -15.69 -6.05
CA PRO A 53 -2.97 -16.43 -7.21
C PRO A 53 -1.45 -16.61 -7.20
N LEU A 54 -0.74 -15.70 -6.53
CA LEU A 54 0.68 -15.76 -6.23
C LEU A 54 1.00 -14.86 -5.04
N VAL A 55 2.15 -15.09 -4.42
CA VAL A 55 2.81 -14.20 -3.46
C VAL A 55 4.22 -13.93 -3.99
N TRP A 56 4.62 -12.67 -4.07
CA TRP A 56 5.99 -12.31 -4.46
C TRP A 56 6.91 -12.39 -3.24
N VAL A 57 7.69 -13.46 -3.17
CA VAL A 57 8.58 -13.72 -2.03
C VAL A 57 9.98 -13.16 -2.23
N GLY A 58 10.35 -12.78 -3.45
CA GLY A 58 11.65 -12.17 -3.79
C GLY A 58 12.80 -13.18 -3.84
N ALA A 59 12.97 -14.02 -2.83
CA ALA A 59 13.94 -15.12 -2.84
C ALA A 59 13.48 -16.31 -1.96
N PRO A 60 13.92 -17.54 -2.28
CA PRO A 60 13.34 -18.75 -1.69
C PRO A 60 13.95 -19.15 -0.34
N HIS A 61 15.23 -18.83 -0.10
CA HIS A 61 15.90 -19.26 1.13
C HIS A 61 15.77 -18.20 2.23
N VAL A 62 15.60 -18.65 3.47
CA VAL A 62 15.50 -17.81 4.66
C VAL A 62 16.43 -18.38 5.72
N GLU A 63 17.29 -17.52 6.27
CA GLU A 63 18.06 -17.79 7.49
C GLU A 63 17.42 -16.98 8.63
N ARG A 64 17.05 -17.65 9.72
CA ARG A 64 16.51 -17.03 10.95
C ARG A 64 17.57 -17.06 12.04
N ASP A 65 17.46 -16.11 12.97
CA ASP A 65 18.41 -15.90 14.05
C ASP A 65 19.84 -15.70 13.53
N ALA A 66 19.95 -15.15 12.32
CA ALA A 66 21.21 -14.83 11.70
C ALA A 66 21.76 -13.56 12.34
N VAL A 67 23.05 -13.58 12.67
CA VAL A 67 23.75 -12.42 13.23
C VAL A 67 24.77 -11.94 12.21
N LEU A 68 24.63 -10.68 11.80
CA LEU A 68 25.60 -10.01 10.94
C LEU A 68 26.85 -9.67 11.74
N ASP A 69 28.02 -9.99 11.19
CA ASP A 69 29.30 -9.66 11.78
C ASP A 69 29.64 -8.16 11.63
N ALA A 70 30.62 -7.67 12.39
CA ALA A 70 31.00 -6.26 12.38
C ALA A 70 31.56 -5.78 11.02
N SER A 71 32.07 -6.69 10.18
CA SER A 71 32.52 -6.35 8.83
C SER A 71 31.39 -6.22 7.82
N GLY A 72 30.20 -6.76 8.13
CA GLY A 72 29.08 -6.83 7.21
C GLY A 72 29.28 -7.84 6.08
N SER A 73 30.25 -8.75 6.19
CA SER A 73 30.64 -9.70 5.15
C SER A 73 30.38 -11.16 5.52
N LYS A 74 29.94 -11.42 6.76
CA LYS A 74 29.63 -12.76 7.25
C LYS A 74 28.32 -12.80 8.02
N LEU A 75 27.64 -13.93 7.92
CA LEU A 75 26.47 -14.27 8.73
C LEU A 75 26.80 -15.46 9.60
N VAL A 76 26.57 -15.34 10.91
CA VAL A 76 26.54 -16.48 11.82
C VAL A 76 25.09 -16.92 11.94
N THR A 77 24.79 -18.15 11.55
CA THR A 77 23.44 -18.74 11.60
C THR A 77 23.42 -19.93 12.57
N PRO A 78 22.24 -20.41 12.99
CA PRO A 78 22.12 -21.68 13.72
C PRO A 78 22.73 -22.89 12.98
N HIS A 79 22.92 -22.77 11.66
CA HIS A 79 23.45 -23.82 10.79
C HIS A 79 24.94 -23.63 10.44
N GLY A 80 25.62 -22.64 11.04
CA GLY A 80 27.02 -22.34 10.81
C GLY A 80 27.26 -20.95 10.20
N GLU A 81 28.52 -20.69 9.86
CA GLU A 81 28.94 -19.42 9.25
C GLU A 81 28.74 -19.44 7.74
N LEU A 82 28.26 -18.33 7.19
CA LEU A 82 28.10 -18.10 5.76
C LEU A 82 28.81 -16.80 5.35
N SER A 83 29.48 -16.83 4.20
CA SER A 83 29.95 -15.62 3.54
C SER A 83 28.75 -14.86 2.98
N LEU A 84 28.62 -13.58 3.32
CA LEU A 84 27.53 -12.72 2.89
C LEU A 84 27.90 -11.98 1.61
N GLN A 85 26.99 -12.02 0.63
CA GLN A 85 27.00 -11.12 -0.51
C GLN A 85 25.62 -10.46 -0.63
N LEU A 86 25.55 -9.22 -1.08
CA LEU A 86 24.29 -8.55 -1.35
C LEU A 86 23.88 -8.77 -2.81
N VAL A 87 22.59 -8.88 -3.08
CA VAL A 87 22.07 -8.79 -4.46
C VAL A 87 22.56 -7.51 -5.15
N ALA A 88 22.58 -7.51 -6.48
CA ALA A 88 22.98 -6.32 -7.23
C ALA A 88 22.02 -5.15 -6.95
N LYS A 89 22.60 -3.95 -6.83
CA LYS A 89 21.85 -2.70 -6.76
C LYS A 89 21.22 -2.41 -8.10
N LEU A 90 19.92 -2.12 -8.12
CA LEU A 90 19.28 -1.63 -9.34
C LEU A 90 19.86 -0.26 -9.74
N PRO A 91 20.12 -0.01 -11.04
CA PRO A 91 20.78 1.23 -11.49
C PRO A 91 20.07 2.51 -11.04
N LEU A 92 18.73 2.47 -10.97
CA LEU A 92 17.92 3.62 -10.58
C LEU A 92 17.80 3.79 -9.06
N ASN A 93 18.08 2.76 -8.27
CA ASN A 93 17.83 2.77 -6.83
C ASN A 93 18.74 3.78 -6.12
N ARG A 94 18.16 4.75 -5.41
CA ARG A 94 18.93 5.74 -4.64
C ARG A 94 19.18 5.37 -3.17
N SER A 95 18.54 4.32 -2.66
CA SER A 95 18.90 3.73 -1.36
C SER A 95 19.82 2.54 -1.57
N TRP A 96 20.87 2.42 -0.77
CA TRP A 96 21.66 1.19 -0.74
C TRP A 96 22.24 0.93 0.63
N PHE A 97 22.38 -0.36 0.91
CA PHE A 97 23.01 -0.88 2.12
C PHE A 97 24.46 -0.44 2.21
N ASP A 98 24.84 0.18 3.32
CA ASP A 98 26.18 0.73 3.56
C ASP A 98 26.65 0.49 5.00
N ALA A 99 27.71 1.17 5.43
CA ALA A 99 28.27 1.04 6.78
C ALA A 99 27.25 1.39 7.89
N SER A 100 26.31 2.30 7.64
CA SER A 100 25.25 2.64 8.60
C SER A 100 24.22 1.52 8.71
N SER A 101 23.93 0.83 7.59
CA SER A 101 23.08 -0.36 7.57
C SER A 101 23.72 -1.52 8.33
N VAL A 102 25.03 -1.74 8.16
CA VAL A 102 25.81 -2.71 8.94
C VAL A 102 25.72 -2.39 10.42
N ALA A 103 25.98 -1.14 10.82
CA ALA A 103 25.91 -0.74 12.23
C ALA A 103 24.51 -0.95 12.85
N PHE A 104 23.45 -0.77 12.06
CA PHE A 104 22.07 -1.01 12.50
C PHE A 104 21.72 -2.49 12.67
N CYS A 105 22.27 -3.36 11.82
CA CYS A 105 21.97 -4.79 11.80
C CYS A 105 22.93 -5.63 12.64
N CYS A 106 24.18 -5.19 12.81
CA CYS A 106 25.25 -5.92 13.47
C CYS A 106 24.87 -6.29 14.91
N GLY A 107 25.13 -7.55 15.29
CA GLY A 107 24.88 -8.05 16.64
C GLY A 107 23.40 -8.25 17.00
N ARG A 108 22.46 -7.97 16.09
CA ARG A 108 21.02 -8.20 16.29
C ARG A 108 20.59 -9.51 15.63
N PRO A 109 19.55 -10.19 16.14
CA PRO A 109 18.95 -11.32 15.45
C PRO A 109 18.18 -10.83 14.22
N LEU A 110 18.51 -11.39 13.06
CA LEU A 110 17.96 -11.04 11.77
C LEU A 110 17.31 -12.25 11.10
N LYS A 111 16.15 -12.01 10.48
CA LYS A 111 15.66 -12.85 9.40
C LYS A 111 16.22 -12.30 8.10
N ILE A 112 16.96 -13.13 7.38
CA ILE A 112 17.59 -12.75 6.11
C ILE A 112 17.03 -13.66 5.03
N ARG A 113 16.54 -13.05 3.94
CA ARG A 113 16.04 -13.78 2.77
C ARG A 113 17.02 -13.62 1.62
N GLY A 114 17.23 -14.68 0.85
CA GLY A 114 18.20 -14.67 -0.24
C GLY A 114 18.33 -15.98 -1.00
N ASN A 115 19.47 -16.13 -1.69
CA ASN A 115 19.83 -17.34 -2.41
C ASN A 115 21.09 -17.95 -1.79
N ARG A 116 21.02 -19.22 -1.38
CA ARG A 116 22.17 -19.95 -0.87
C ARG A 116 22.94 -20.61 -2.00
N MET A 117 24.25 -20.42 -2.03
CA MET A 117 25.20 -20.98 -2.99
C MET A 117 26.38 -21.58 -2.23
N GLY A 118 26.22 -22.81 -1.74
CA GLY A 118 27.21 -23.45 -0.86
C GLY A 118 27.36 -22.69 0.47
N GLU A 119 28.57 -22.22 0.75
CA GLU A 119 28.92 -21.41 1.93
C GLU A 119 28.66 -19.91 1.73
N ARG A 120 28.14 -19.51 0.56
CA ARG A 120 27.77 -18.12 0.26
C ARG A 120 26.27 -17.93 0.38
N PHE A 121 25.84 -16.83 0.98
CA PHE A 121 24.46 -16.38 1.00
C PHE A 121 24.32 -15.04 0.29
N LEU A 122 23.59 -15.03 -0.82
CA LEU A 122 23.26 -13.82 -1.58
C LEU A 122 21.98 -13.20 -0.98
N ALA A 123 22.14 -12.28 -0.04
CA ALA A 123 21.04 -11.64 0.68
C ALA A 123 20.31 -10.61 -0.19
N ARG A 124 18.98 -10.69 -0.13
CA ARG A 124 18.02 -9.81 -0.77
C ARG A 124 17.23 -8.97 0.24
N THR A 125 16.98 -9.52 1.42
CA THR A 125 16.14 -8.89 2.46
C THR A 125 16.82 -8.98 3.81
N PHE A 126 16.73 -7.92 4.61
CA PHE A 126 17.12 -7.90 6.02
C PHE A 126 15.95 -7.45 6.87
N TRP A 127 15.60 -8.24 7.89
CA TRP A 127 14.52 -7.93 8.81
C TRP A 127 14.97 -8.16 10.27
N PRO A 128 14.95 -7.12 11.12
CA PRO A 128 15.22 -7.28 12.55
C PRO A 128 14.12 -8.10 13.25
N GLN A 129 14.46 -9.24 13.84
CA GLN A 129 13.48 -10.12 14.50
C GLN A 129 12.93 -9.57 15.81
N ASP A 130 13.58 -8.56 16.39
CA ASP A 130 13.06 -7.82 17.54
C ASP A 130 11.90 -6.88 17.17
N PHE A 131 11.57 -6.71 15.88
CA PHE A 131 10.39 -5.99 15.42
C PHE A 131 9.16 -6.91 15.49
N ARG A 132 8.67 -7.09 16.72
CA ARG A 132 7.61 -8.04 17.07
C ARG A 132 6.55 -7.41 17.96
N LEU A 133 5.36 -8.00 17.96
CA LEU A 133 4.30 -7.65 18.89
C LEU A 133 4.66 -8.20 20.29
N PRO A 134 4.71 -7.35 21.33
CA PRO A 134 4.78 -7.86 22.70
C PRO A 134 3.48 -8.58 23.08
N GLU A 135 3.53 -9.59 23.95
CA GLU A 135 2.33 -10.32 24.42
C GLU A 135 1.30 -9.39 25.09
N ALA A 136 1.80 -8.36 25.78
CA ALA A 136 1.02 -7.29 26.39
C ALA A 136 1.63 -5.93 25.99
N PRO A 137 1.17 -5.33 24.88
CA PRO A 137 1.62 -4.00 24.48
C PRO A 137 1.29 -2.95 25.54
N PRO A 138 2.13 -1.91 25.72
CA PRO A 138 1.80 -0.77 26.56
C PRO A 138 0.44 -0.20 26.15
N GLY A 139 -0.45 -0.06 27.15
CA GLY A 139 -1.79 0.45 26.94
C GLY A 139 -1.82 1.97 26.81
N GLY A 140 -2.60 2.43 25.85
CA GLY A 140 -2.99 3.81 25.63
C GLY A 140 -4.47 3.88 25.27
N SER A 141 -5.00 5.10 25.14
CA SER A 141 -6.35 5.34 24.62
C SER A 141 -6.23 6.30 23.45
N MET A 142 -6.83 5.91 22.32
CA MET A 142 -6.91 6.77 21.13
C MET A 142 -8.36 7.16 20.89
N ALA A 143 -8.60 8.45 20.65
CA ALA A 143 -9.92 8.89 20.21
C ALA A 143 -10.22 8.31 18.83
N ALA A 144 -11.46 7.89 18.60
CA ALA A 144 -11.95 7.46 17.30
C ALA A 144 -12.20 8.66 16.36
N ASP A 145 -11.16 9.48 16.16
CA ASP A 145 -11.15 10.69 15.35
C ASP A 145 -9.94 10.62 14.39
N PRO A 146 -10.14 10.78 13.08
CA PRO A 146 -9.03 10.85 12.11
C PRO A 146 -7.94 11.87 12.49
N ARG A 147 -8.28 12.96 13.18
CA ARG A 147 -7.31 13.95 13.67
C ARG A 147 -6.39 13.37 14.75
N ALA A 148 -6.89 12.54 15.65
CA ALA A 148 -6.07 11.91 16.69
C ALA A 148 -5.03 10.95 16.06
N ILE A 149 -5.44 10.21 15.03
CA ILE A 149 -4.53 9.35 14.25
C ILE A 149 -3.45 10.18 13.56
N ARG A 150 -3.82 11.32 12.97
CA ARG A 150 -2.87 12.24 12.34
C ARG A 150 -1.88 12.85 13.32
N ASP A 151 -2.37 13.30 14.47
CA ASP A 151 -1.53 13.89 15.50
C ASP A 151 -0.54 12.85 16.01
N TRP A 152 -0.97 11.60 16.17
CA TRP A 152 -0.05 10.48 16.41
C TRP A 152 0.99 10.38 15.29
N LEU A 153 0.60 10.25 14.01
CA LEU A 153 1.57 10.14 12.90
C LEU A 153 2.66 11.23 12.94
N ARG A 154 2.26 12.46 13.27
CA ARG A 154 3.11 13.67 13.25
C ARG A 154 3.77 14.01 14.59
N ALA A 155 3.55 13.21 15.64
CA ALA A 155 4.04 13.50 16.99
C ALA A 155 5.57 13.50 17.12
N LEU A 156 6.28 12.78 16.25
CA LEU A 156 7.73 12.63 16.30
C LEU A 156 8.43 13.43 15.19
N PRO A 157 9.63 13.99 15.45
CA PRO A 157 10.44 14.62 14.41
C PRO A 157 10.66 13.68 13.21
N GLN A 158 10.52 14.22 12.00
CA GLN A 158 10.65 13.46 10.75
C GLN A 158 9.78 12.19 10.73
N GLY A 159 8.60 12.27 11.37
CA GLY A 159 7.67 11.15 11.47
C GLY A 159 8.21 9.95 12.26
N GLY A 160 9.28 10.11 13.03
CA GLY A 160 9.94 9.02 13.74
C GLY A 160 10.90 8.21 12.88
N ALA A 161 11.36 8.72 11.74
CA ALA A 161 12.34 8.05 10.86
C ALA A 161 13.58 7.53 11.60
N ARG A 162 14.04 8.25 12.63
CA ARG A 162 15.21 7.90 13.46
C ARG A 162 14.83 7.40 14.86
N GLY A 163 13.54 7.15 15.11
CA GLY A 163 13.04 6.64 16.37
C GLY A 163 13.26 5.14 16.54
N PRO A 164 12.88 4.57 17.68
CA PRO A 164 12.83 3.11 17.84
C PRO A 164 11.60 2.52 17.14
N PHE A 165 11.61 1.20 16.94
CA PHE A 165 10.38 0.45 16.70
C PHE A 165 9.50 0.50 17.95
N THR A 166 8.22 0.84 17.81
CA THR A 166 7.28 0.94 18.93
C THR A 166 5.96 0.27 18.60
N VAL A 167 5.34 -0.33 19.62
CA VAL A 167 3.99 -0.91 19.57
C VAL A 167 3.22 -0.35 20.75
N GLU A 168 2.03 0.17 20.50
CA GLU A 168 1.11 0.70 21.51
C GLU A 168 -0.27 0.08 21.28
N SER A 169 -0.89 -0.48 22.33
CA SER A 169 -2.29 -0.90 22.28
C SER A 169 -3.17 0.32 22.52
N VAL A 170 -3.93 0.75 21.52
CA VAL A 170 -4.77 1.95 21.58
C VAL A 170 -6.24 1.65 21.87
N TRP A 171 -6.64 0.39 21.74
CA TRP A 171 -7.93 -0.13 22.17
C TRP A 171 -7.80 -1.64 22.39
N ARG A 172 -8.40 -2.15 23.45
CA ARG A 172 -8.41 -3.57 23.78
C ARG A 172 -9.76 -3.97 24.36
N ARG A 173 -10.27 -5.12 23.94
CA ARG A 173 -11.49 -5.69 24.52
C ARG A 173 -11.21 -6.13 25.97
N PRO A 174 -12.10 -5.89 26.94
CA PRO A 174 -11.86 -6.23 28.34
C PRO A 174 -11.49 -7.69 28.62
N ASP A 175 -12.03 -8.63 27.83
CA ASP A 175 -11.80 -10.07 27.94
C ASP A 175 -10.76 -10.59 26.91
N ALA A 176 -10.07 -9.71 26.19
CA ALA A 176 -9.05 -10.11 25.23
C ALA A 176 -7.85 -10.78 25.92
N LEU A 177 -7.53 -11.99 25.47
CA LEU A 177 -6.33 -12.72 25.88
C LEU A 177 -5.06 -12.00 25.38
N PRO A 178 -3.90 -12.22 26.03
CA PRO A 178 -2.61 -11.77 25.51
C PRO A 178 -2.38 -12.20 24.06
N ILE A 179 -1.59 -11.39 23.34
CA ILE A 179 -1.24 -11.68 21.95
C ILE A 179 -0.51 -13.01 21.89
N ARG A 180 -0.93 -13.86 20.95
CA ARG A 180 -0.41 -15.23 20.81
C ARG A 180 -0.18 -15.58 19.34
N ALA A 181 0.76 -16.48 19.11
CA ALA A 181 1.01 -17.04 17.79
C ALA A 181 -0.27 -17.68 17.20
N GLY A 182 -0.45 -17.56 15.88
CA GLY A 182 -1.62 -18.02 15.15
C GLY A 182 -2.85 -17.12 15.27
N GLN A 183 -2.79 -16.04 16.07
CA GLN A 183 -3.93 -15.13 16.19
C GLN A 183 -4.17 -14.39 14.87
N PRO A 184 -5.36 -14.48 14.26
CA PRO A 184 -5.66 -13.80 13.00
C PRO A 184 -5.64 -12.29 13.16
N LEU A 185 -5.17 -11.60 12.12
CA LEU A 185 -5.12 -10.16 12.10
C LEU A 185 -5.36 -9.57 10.71
N ILE A 186 -5.80 -8.32 10.70
CA ILE A 186 -5.66 -7.43 9.55
C ILE A 186 -4.80 -6.24 9.97
N GLY A 187 -4.23 -5.55 8.99
CA GLY A 187 -3.56 -4.30 9.25
C GLY A 187 -3.69 -3.30 8.13
N LEU A 188 -3.38 -2.06 8.48
CA LEU A 188 -3.22 -0.94 7.57
C LEU A 188 -1.74 -0.57 7.59
N MET A 189 -1.11 -0.46 6.43
CA MET A 189 0.28 -0.03 6.27
C MET A 189 0.29 1.35 5.63
N LEU A 190 0.98 2.30 6.26
CA LEU A 190 1.24 3.62 5.72
C LEU A 190 2.74 3.89 5.74
N ASN A 191 3.33 4.05 4.58
CA ASN A 191 4.73 4.47 4.45
C ASN A 191 4.78 5.98 4.25
N GLY A 192 5.74 6.64 4.88
CA GLY A 192 5.91 8.08 4.87
C GLY A 192 6.36 8.71 3.55
N ALA A 193 6.67 10.00 3.61
CA ALA A 193 7.37 10.71 2.55
C ALA A 193 8.83 10.27 2.46
N GLN A 194 9.40 10.26 1.27
CA GLN A 194 10.85 10.06 1.08
C GLN A 194 11.58 11.40 1.21
N GLY A 195 12.82 11.38 1.71
CA GLY A 195 13.57 12.62 1.97
C GLY A 195 14.17 13.28 0.73
N ASP A 196 14.21 12.58 -0.41
CA ASP A 196 14.96 12.98 -1.61
C ASP A 196 14.25 12.60 -2.93
N ASP A 197 12.93 12.41 -2.88
CA ASP A 197 12.09 12.16 -4.05
C ASP A 197 10.77 12.93 -3.90
N ASP A 198 10.64 13.98 -4.69
CA ASP A 198 9.51 14.90 -4.63
C ASP A 198 8.20 14.29 -5.15
N GLU A 199 8.26 13.20 -5.92
CA GLU A 199 7.06 12.46 -6.33
C GLU A 199 6.53 11.54 -5.22
N ALA A 200 7.35 11.25 -4.20
CA ALA A 200 7.05 10.28 -3.16
C ALA A 200 6.58 10.90 -1.82
N HIS A 201 6.32 12.22 -1.78
CA HIS A 201 5.83 12.89 -0.57
C HIS A 201 4.46 12.39 -0.09
N GLY A 202 3.63 11.86 -1.01
CA GLY A 202 2.29 11.34 -0.70
C GLY A 202 2.29 10.04 0.10
N GLY A 203 3.43 9.38 0.25
CA GLY A 203 3.50 8.10 0.93
C GLY A 203 3.03 6.92 0.08
N HIS A 204 2.75 5.80 0.75
CA HIS A 204 2.11 4.63 0.12
C HIS A 204 1.28 3.87 1.14
N PHE A 205 0.10 3.43 0.73
CA PHE A 205 -0.85 2.71 1.55
C PHE A 205 -1.01 1.26 1.08
N ALA A 206 -1.14 0.32 2.00
CA ALA A 206 -1.45 -1.07 1.71
C ALA A 206 -2.30 -1.70 2.82
N LEU A 207 -3.05 -2.74 2.47
CA LEU A 207 -3.75 -3.58 3.43
C LEU A 207 -2.93 -4.82 3.76
N MET A 208 -2.98 -5.25 5.01
CA MET A 208 -2.28 -6.42 5.49
C MET A 208 -3.26 -7.48 6.00
N THR A 209 -2.93 -8.74 5.77
CA THR A 209 -3.63 -9.88 6.36
C THR A 209 -2.62 -10.91 6.83
N GLY A 210 -3.02 -11.76 7.77
CA GLY A 210 -2.23 -12.89 8.20
C GLY A 210 -2.54 -13.30 9.61
N GLN A 211 -1.54 -13.84 10.28
CA GLN A 211 -1.61 -14.26 11.66
C GLN A 211 -0.35 -13.80 12.38
N VAL A 212 -0.46 -13.56 13.69
CA VAL A 212 0.69 -13.31 14.56
C VAL A 212 1.63 -14.53 14.50
N GLY A 213 2.90 -14.31 14.20
CA GLY A 213 3.91 -15.37 14.18
C GLY A 213 4.34 -15.80 15.58
N THR A 214 5.27 -16.75 15.65
CA THR A 214 5.91 -17.16 16.90
C THR A 214 6.55 -15.97 17.62
N GLU A 215 6.38 -15.86 18.93
CA GLU A 215 6.87 -14.74 19.75
C GLU A 215 6.41 -13.34 19.28
N GLY A 216 5.26 -13.25 18.62
CA GLY A 216 4.73 -11.97 18.13
C GLY A 216 5.32 -11.51 16.79
N ALA A 217 6.03 -12.38 16.08
CA ALA A 217 6.61 -12.11 14.77
C ALA A 217 5.58 -11.54 13.77
N LEU A 218 6.02 -10.57 12.97
CA LEU A 218 5.22 -9.87 11.95
C LEU A 218 5.70 -10.13 10.51
N ASP A 219 6.87 -10.74 10.35
CA ASP A 219 7.61 -10.84 9.09
C ASP A 219 6.87 -11.56 7.95
N ASP A 220 5.97 -12.48 8.28
CA ASP A 220 5.24 -13.28 7.29
C ASP A 220 3.83 -12.72 7.00
N LEU A 221 3.45 -11.57 7.57
CA LEU A 221 2.20 -10.90 7.22
C LEU A 221 2.20 -10.53 5.74
N LEU A 222 1.09 -10.78 5.05
CA LEU A 222 0.94 -10.44 3.65
C LEU A 222 0.54 -8.98 3.51
N VAL A 223 1.44 -8.17 2.98
CA VAL A 223 1.20 -6.80 2.55
C VAL A 223 0.70 -6.82 1.12
N ASN A 224 -0.57 -6.46 0.91
CA ASN A 224 -1.17 -6.35 -0.41
C ASN A 224 -0.80 -4.99 -1.00
N ASN A 225 0.37 -4.93 -1.64
CA ASN A 225 0.89 -3.70 -2.23
C ASN A 225 0.32 -3.46 -3.64
N PHE A 226 -0.04 -2.22 -3.92
CA PHE A 226 -0.49 -1.80 -5.25
C PHE A 226 0.41 -0.68 -5.74
N TYR A 227 1.26 -1.01 -6.70
CA TYR A 227 2.06 -0.09 -7.49
C TYR A 227 1.63 -0.21 -8.94
N THR A 228 1.95 0.81 -9.75
CA THR A 228 1.74 0.72 -11.19
C THR A 228 2.49 -0.47 -11.78
N LEU A 229 1.82 -1.21 -12.66
CA LEU A 229 2.42 -2.30 -13.43
C LEU A 229 2.97 -1.81 -14.79
N ASP A 230 2.65 -0.58 -15.19
CA ASP A 230 2.96 0.04 -16.49
C ASP A 230 4.28 0.79 -16.54
N SER A 231 5.04 0.79 -15.45
CA SER A 231 6.38 1.35 -15.43
C SER A 231 7.37 0.44 -14.71
N GLU A 232 8.63 0.57 -15.10
CA GLU A 232 9.74 -0.05 -14.42
C GLU A 232 10.10 0.81 -13.21
N SER A 233 9.56 0.44 -12.05
CA SER A 233 9.85 1.11 -10.79
C SER A 233 11.36 1.27 -10.58
N GLU A 234 11.79 2.45 -10.12
CA GLU A 234 13.16 2.71 -9.61
C GLU A 234 13.64 1.59 -8.66
N LYS A 235 12.69 1.09 -7.88
CA LYS A 235 12.87 0.12 -6.80
C LYS A 235 12.63 -1.33 -7.24
N GLY A 236 12.31 -1.55 -8.52
CA GLY A 236 11.94 -2.87 -9.03
C GLY A 236 10.66 -3.45 -8.43
N ILE A 237 9.80 -2.60 -7.84
CA ILE A 237 8.57 -3.06 -7.20
C ILE A 237 7.56 -3.57 -8.23
N LEU A 238 7.02 -4.75 -7.97
CA LEU A 238 5.84 -5.29 -8.65
C LEU A 238 4.67 -5.35 -7.67
N ALA A 239 3.47 -5.05 -8.17
CA ALA A 239 2.25 -5.17 -7.37
C ALA A 239 1.92 -6.65 -7.11
N ALA A 240 1.90 -7.03 -5.84
CA ALA A 240 1.53 -8.37 -5.39
C ALA A 240 1.20 -8.37 -3.89
N PRO A 241 0.59 -9.44 -3.37
CA PRO A 241 0.79 -9.82 -1.98
C PRO A 241 2.28 -10.12 -1.76
N VAL A 242 2.87 -9.48 -0.76
CA VAL A 242 4.30 -9.59 -0.42
C VAL A 242 4.44 -9.81 1.09
N PRO A 243 5.29 -10.74 1.55
CA PRO A 243 5.59 -10.85 2.98
C PRO A 243 6.17 -9.54 3.55
N LEU A 244 5.84 -9.20 4.80
CA LEU A 244 6.22 -7.93 5.42
C LEU A 244 7.74 -7.71 5.46
N ASP A 245 8.50 -8.78 5.72
CA ASP A 245 9.97 -8.72 5.66
C ASP A 245 10.47 -8.25 4.29
N ASN A 246 9.92 -8.78 3.21
CA ASN A 246 10.26 -8.40 1.84
C ASN A 246 9.75 -6.99 1.53
N TYR A 247 8.51 -6.66 1.92
CA TYR A 247 7.91 -5.35 1.69
C TYR A 247 8.67 -4.19 2.34
N LEU A 248 9.19 -4.38 3.56
CA LEU A 248 9.92 -3.35 4.31
C LEU A 248 11.44 -3.47 4.17
N GLY A 249 11.97 -4.69 4.09
CA GLY A 249 13.40 -4.98 4.27
C GLY A 249 14.15 -5.43 3.01
N ASP A 250 13.51 -5.57 1.85
CA ASP A 250 14.22 -5.86 0.59
C ASP A 250 15.19 -4.72 0.22
N LEU A 251 16.43 -5.05 -0.14
CA LEU A 251 17.49 -4.06 -0.38
C LEU A 251 17.21 -3.11 -1.55
N ASN A 252 16.38 -3.53 -2.52
CA ASN A 252 16.01 -2.71 -3.67
C ASN A 252 14.60 -2.12 -3.58
N SER A 253 13.70 -2.77 -2.86
CA SER A 253 12.27 -2.47 -2.88
C SER A 253 11.64 -2.24 -1.50
N GLY A 254 12.37 -2.54 -0.44
CA GLY A 254 11.92 -2.51 0.94
C GLY A 254 11.67 -1.08 1.42
N GLN A 255 10.42 -0.74 1.75
CA GLN A 255 10.02 0.63 2.04
C GLN A 255 10.76 1.25 3.24
N ALA A 256 11.17 0.44 4.22
CA ALA A 256 11.87 0.93 5.40
C ALA A 256 13.27 1.48 5.07
N TRP A 257 13.89 1.13 3.94
CA TRP A 257 15.16 1.75 3.53
C TRP A 257 15.00 3.19 3.01
N TYR A 258 13.77 3.59 2.67
CA TYR A 258 13.47 4.86 2.00
C TYR A 258 12.78 5.87 2.91
N ARG A 259 12.08 5.41 3.95
CA ARG A 259 11.13 6.22 4.73
C ARG A 259 10.66 5.52 6.00
N PRO A 260 10.18 6.27 7.02
CA PRO A 260 9.46 5.68 8.14
C PRO A 260 8.17 5.01 7.67
N SER A 261 7.69 4.04 8.43
CA SER A 261 6.41 3.38 8.20
C SER A 261 5.58 3.29 9.47
N TYR A 262 4.27 3.25 9.28
CA TYR A 262 3.28 3.21 10.34
C TYR A 262 2.31 2.08 10.04
N MET A 263 1.92 1.35 11.08
CA MET A 263 0.90 0.34 10.96
C MET A 263 -0.19 0.56 11.98
N LEU A 264 -1.43 0.27 11.58
CA LEU A 264 -2.46 -0.14 12.51
C LEU A 264 -2.63 -1.64 12.35
N VAL A 265 -2.57 -2.39 13.43
CA VAL A 265 -2.80 -3.84 13.43
C VAL A 265 -3.99 -4.14 14.35
N ALA A 266 -4.97 -4.85 13.82
CA ALA A 266 -6.12 -5.30 14.59
C ALA A 266 -6.13 -6.82 14.65
N THR A 267 -6.09 -7.38 15.85
CA THR A 267 -6.21 -8.82 16.07
C THR A 267 -7.67 -9.21 16.23
N PHE A 268 -8.01 -10.42 15.78
CA PHE A 268 -9.37 -10.94 15.80
C PHE A 268 -9.44 -12.27 16.55
N ARG A 269 -10.65 -12.60 17.00
CA ARG A 269 -10.95 -13.87 17.67
C ARG A 269 -10.79 -15.07 16.73
N ASP A 270 -11.11 -14.89 15.45
CA ASP A 270 -11.13 -15.95 14.43
C ASP A 270 -10.75 -15.41 13.04
N GLU A 271 -10.53 -16.31 12.09
CA GLU A 271 -9.94 -15.99 10.78
C GLU A 271 -10.91 -15.37 9.77
N ARG A 272 -12.21 -15.27 10.08
CA ARG A 272 -13.23 -14.91 9.10
C ARG A 272 -12.96 -13.58 8.42
N VAL A 273 -12.54 -12.56 9.18
CA VAL A 273 -12.22 -11.23 8.65
C VAL A 273 -10.99 -11.28 7.75
N ALA A 274 -9.87 -11.80 8.25
CA ALA A 274 -8.59 -11.81 7.55
C ALA A 274 -8.66 -12.67 6.27
N GLY A 275 -9.26 -13.85 6.36
CA GLY A 275 -9.45 -14.75 5.23
C GLY A 275 -10.38 -14.18 4.16
N TYR A 276 -11.48 -13.54 4.56
CA TYR A 276 -12.41 -12.90 3.62
C TYR A 276 -11.75 -11.73 2.88
N LEU A 277 -11.03 -10.86 3.61
CA LEU A 277 -10.30 -9.74 3.02
C LEU A 277 -9.19 -10.22 2.06
N GLN A 278 -8.41 -11.24 2.44
CA GLN A 278 -7.35 -11.75 1.56
C GLN A 278 -7.93 -12.41 0.30
N SER A 279 -9.07 -13.10 0.41
CA SER A 279 -9.76 -13.69 -0.73
C SER A 279 -10.23 -12.60 -1.70
N ALA A 280 -10.82 -11.53 -1.19
CA ALA A 280 -11.23 -10.36 -1.96
C ALA A 280 -10.05 -9.71 -2.71
N LEU A 281 -8.95 -9.47 -1.99
CA LEU A 281 -7.73 -8.89 -2.57
C LEU A 281 -7.12 -9.79 -3.64
N GLY A 282 -7.15 -11.11 -3.46
CA GLY A 282 -6.74 -12.07 -4.49
C GLY A 282 -7.52 -11.90 -5.81
N ARG A 283 -8.82 -11.62 -5.73
CA ARG A 283 -9.64 -11.31 -6.93
C ARG A 283 -9.21 -10.00 -7.56
N VAL A 284 -9.00 -8.95 -6.75
CA VAL A 284 -8.53 -7.64 -7.23
C VAL A 284 -7.20 -7.77 -7.98
N TYR A 285 -6.26 -8.59 -7.48
CA TYR A 285 -5.00 -8.86 -8.18
C TYR A 285 -5.22 -9.55 -9.53
N ASN A 286 -6.13 -10.51 -9.63
CA ASN A 286 -6.45 -11.13 -10.93
C ASN A 286 -6.95 -10.10 -11.95
N HIS A 287 -7.83 -9.17 -11.53
CA HIS A 287 -8.27 -8.06 -12.39
C HIS A 287 -7.10 -7.13 -12.76
N PHE A 288 -6.23 -6.84 -11.79
CA PHE A 288 -5.12 -5.91 -12.00
C PHE A 288 -4.07 -6.47 -12.95
N TYR A 289 -3.66 -7.73 -12.80
CA TYR A 289 -2.73 -8.38 -13.73
C TYR A 289 -3.27 -8.49 -15.14
N ARG A 290 -4.59 -8.63 -15.30
CA ARG A 290 -5.24 -8.66 -16.61
C ARG A 290 -5.37 -7.30 -17.26
N HIS A 291 -4.93 -6.22 -16.62
CA HIS A 291 -5.09 -4.86 -17.12
C HIS A 291 -6.56 -4.41 -17.24
N GLN A 292 -7.50 -5.02 -16.49
CA GLN A 292 -8.92 -4.66 -16.57
C GLN A 292 -9.24 -3.33 -15.90
N PHE A 293 -8.30 -2.82 -15.11
CA PHE A 293 -8.19 -1.42 -14.77
C PHE A 293 -6.71 -1.08 -14.65
N VAL A 294 -6.36 0.17 -14.96
CA VAL A 294 -4.99 0.66 -14.91
C VAL A 294 -4.73 1.44 -13.62
N TYR A 295 -3.50 1.41 -13.11
CA TYR A 295 -3.11 2.25 -11.98
C TYR A 295 -3.18 3.72 -12.41
N GLN A 296 -4.14 4.45 -11.85
CA GLN A 296 -4.37 5.87 -12.15
C GLN A 296 -4.23 6.66 -10.85
N HIS A 297 -3.22 7.54 -10.76
CA HIS A 297 -2.87 8.28 -9.54
C HIS A 297 -4.07 8.98 -8.88
N ALA A 298 -5.01 9.47 -9.67
CA ALA A 298 -6.17 10.21 -9.20
C ALA A 298 -7.38 9.34 -8.81
N ARG A 299 -7.40 8.02 -9.07
CA ARG A 299 -8.63 7.20 -8.89
C ARG A 299 -8.38 5.77 -8.43
N ALA A 300 -7.40 5.12 -9.04
CA ALA A 300 -7.04 3.72 -8.86
C ALA A 300 -5.56 3.62 -8.44
N ASN A 301 -5.17 4.48 -7.50
CA ASN A 301 -3.88 4.38 -6.85
C ASN A 301 -3.94 3.37 -5.68
N CYS A 302 -2.84 3.20 -4.95
CA CYS A 302 -2.79 2.28 -3.81
C CYS A 302 -3.91 2.45 -2.76
N ALA A 303 -4.22 3.69 -2.38
CA ALA A 303 -5.31 4.02 -1.47
C ALA A 303 -6.67 3.78 -2.14
N GLY A 304 -6.84 4.26 -3.36
CA GLY A 304 -8.09 4.14 -4.12
C GLY A 304 -8.53 2.70 -4.34
N ILE A 305 -7.59 1.81 -4.71
CA ILE A 305 -7.87 0.37 -4.88
C ILE A 305 -8.26 -0.25 -3.54
N SER A 306 -7.51 0.03 -2.48
CA SER A 306 -7.74 -0.52 -1.14
C SER A 306 -9.08 -0.08 -0.56
N VAL A 307 -9.38 1.23 -0.60
CA VAL A 307 -10.64 1.80 -0.11
C VAL A 307 -11.82 1.32 -0.94
N THR A 308 -11.68 1.23 -2.27
CA THR A 308 -12.73 0.67 -3.12
C THR A 308 -13.03 -0.78 -2.73
N THR A 309 -11.99 -1.58 -2.48
CA THR A 309 -12.13 -2.98 -2.05
C THR A 309 -12.93 -3.05 -0.75
N LEU A 310 -12.48 -2.34 0.30
CA LEU A 310 -13.16 -2.34 1.61
C LEU A 310 -14.61 -1.84 1.54
N ARG A 311 -14.87 -0.75 0.80
CA ARG A 311 -16.23 -0.23 0.59
C ARG A 311 -17.12 -1.21 -0.14
N THR A 312 -16.58 -1.93 -1.13
CA THR A 312 -17.33 -2.96 -1.88
C THR A 312 -17.66 -4.17 -1.01
N LEU A 313 -16.79 -4.53 -0.05
CA LEU A 313 -17.07 -5.57 0.96
C LEU A 313 -18.10 -5.14 2.01
N GLY A 314 -18.55 -3.88 1.98
CA GLY A 314 -19.57 -3.35 2.87
C GLY A 314 -19.03 -2.50 4.02
N TRP A 315 -17.72 -2.24 4.11
CA TRP A 315 -17.21 -1.29 5.10
C TRP A 315 -17.46 0.15 4.64
N ARG A 316 -18.40 0.85 5.27
CA ARG A 316 -18.79 2.22 4.95
C ARG A 316 -17.80 3.24 5.54
N ILE A 317 -16.54 3.12 5.13
CA ILE A 317 -15.47 4.07 5.48
C ILE A 317 -15.89 5.47 5.06
N PRO A 318 -15.90 6.47 5.99
CA PRO A 318 -16.31 7.84 5.69
C PRO A 318 -15.56 8.43 4.50
N GLU A 319 -16.24 9.27 3.71
CA GLU A 319 -15.63 10.04 2.64
C GLU A 319 -15.18 11.40 3.17
N ARG A 320 -13.96 11.81 2.83
CA ARG A 320 -13.49 13.19 3.09
C ARG A 320 -13.97 14.16 2.02
N GLY A 321 -14.52 13.63 0.92
CA GLY A 321 -14.89 14.40 -0.24
C GLY A 321 -13.69 14.94 -1.02
N PRO A 322 -13.97 15.65 -2.12
CA PRO A 322 -12.97 16.25 -3.00
C PRO A 322 -12.19 17.37 -2.30
N GLU A 323 -11.05 17.75 -2.87
CA GLU A 323 -10.37 18.97 -2.45
C GLU A 323 -11.16 20.21 -2.85
N SER A 324 -11.51 20.35 -4.14
CA SER A 324 -12.33 21.47 -4.61
C SER A 324 -12.83 21.27 -6.04
N TRP A 325 -14.15 21.14 -6.19
CA TRP A 325 -14.79 21.13 -7.52
C TRP A 325 -14.62 22.46 -8.26
N LEU A 326 -14.73 23.59 -7.56
CA LEU A 326 -14.62 24.91 -8.17
C LEU A 326 -13.20 25.13 -8.75
N GLN A 327 -12.17 24.79 -7.97
CA GLN A 327 -10.80 24.87 -8.46
C GLN A 327 -10.58 23.90 -9.61
N ALA A 328 -11.13 22.68 -9.56
CA ALA A 328 -11.00 21.71 -10.64
C ALA A 328 -11.56 22.23 -11.96
N ILE A 329 -12.79 22.77 -11.95
CA ILE A 329 -13.47 23.31 -13.15
C ILE A 329 -12.62 24.37 -13.84
N LEU A 330 -12.01 25.28 -13.07
CA LEU A 330 -11.15 26.34 -13.60
C LEU A 330 -9.75 25.82 -13.98
N ALA A 331 -9.19 24.89 -13.20
CA ALA A 331 -7.85 24.36 -13.39
C ALA A 331 -7.73 23.52 -14.67
N LEU A 332 -8.80 22.85 -15.11
CA LEU A 332 -8.80 22.04 -16.32
C LEU A 332 -8.40 22.85 -17.57
N PRO A 333 -9.17 23.87 -18.01
CA PRO A 333 -8.83 24.64 -19.21
C PRO A 333 -7.53 25.44 -19.01
N LEU A 334 -7.30 26.00 -17.81
CA LEU A 334 -6.10 26.78 -17.51
C LEU A 334 -4.83 25.94 -17.63
N THR A 335 -4.81 24.73 -17.07
CA THR A 335 -3.68 23.82 -17.16
C THR A 335 -3.53 23.28 -18.58
N ALA A 336 -4.64 22.94 -19.25
CA ALA A 336 -4.60 22.47 -20.62
C ALA A 336 -3.94 23.50 -21.56
N LEU A 337 -4.28 24.78 -21.40
CA LEU A 337 -3.69 25.89 -22.15
C LEU A 337 -2.22 26.13 -21.77
N ARG A 338 -1.93 26.31 -20.47
CA ARG A 338 -0.59 26.63 -19.96
C ARG A 338 0.43 25.53 -20.27
N LYS A 339 0.03 24.27 -20.20
CA LYS A 339 0.89 23.10 -20.46
C LYS A 339 0.73 22.54 -21.87
N ARG A 340 -0.10 23.16 -22.71
CA ARG A 340 -0.45 22.71 -24.07
C ARG A 340 -0.81 21.22 -24.11
N SER A 341 -1.59 20.76 -23.13
CA SER A 341 -1.91 19.34 -22.97
C SER A 341 -3.24 19.14 -22.26
N LEU A 342 -4.26 18.73 -23.01
CA LEU A 342 -5.57 18.37 -22.45
C LEU A 342 -5.45 17.24 -21.41
N ARG A 343 -4.57 16.26 -21.65
CA ARG A 343 -4.30 15.17 -20.72
C ARG A 343 -3.85 15.68 -19.34
N LYS A 344 -2.97 16.69 -19.29
CA LYS A 344 -2.54 17.30 -18.02
C LYS A 344 -3.67 18.07 -17.33
N GLY A 345 -4.51 18.77 -18.10
CA GLY A 345 -5.70 19.44 -17.57
C GLY A 345 -6.72 18.46 -16.97
N LYS A 346 -7.00 17.36 -17.68
CA LYS A 346 -7.85 16.26 -17.19
C LYS A 346 -7.31 15.64 -15.91
N ALA A 347 -6.00 15.35 -15.86
CA ALA A 347 -5.37 14.78 -14.69
C ALA A 347 -5.51 15.67 -13.44
N VAL A 348 -5.32 16.99 -13.58
CA VAL A 348 -5.53 17.94 -12.47
C VAL A 348 -7.00 17.97 -12.04
N PHE A 349 -7.94 17.92 -12.99
CA PHE A 349 -9.37 17.88 -12.68
C PHE A 349 -9.74 16.63 -11.88
N ASP A 350 -9.34 15.44 -12.36
CA ASP A 350 -9.66 14.19 -11.68
C ASP A 350 -9.03 14.16 -10.29
N TYR A 351 -7.81 14.67 -10.14
CA TYR A 351 -7.12 14.76 -8.85
C TYR A 351 -7.86 15.66 -7.85
N LEU A 352 -8.28 16.87 -8.25
CA LEU A 352 -8.97 17.82 -7.36
C LEU A 352 -10.42 17.41 -7.02
N THR A 353 -11.00 16.52 -7.82
CA THR A 353 -12.40 16.06 -7.65
C THR A 353 -12.51 14.68 -7.02
N GLU A 354 -11.43 13.92 -6.89
CA GLU A 354 -11.46 12.61 -6.23
C GLU A 354 -11.65 12.75 -4.72
N ASP A 355 -12.38 11.81 -4.11
CA ASP A 355 -12.45 11.68 -2.66
C ASP A 355 -11.04 11.52 -2.07
N ARG A 356 -10.66 12.43 -1.17
CA ARG A 356 -9.33 12.44 -0.55
C ARG A 356 -8.96 11.13 0.13
N THR A 357 -9.92 10.35 0.63
CA THR A 357 -9.65 9.04 1.23
C THR A 357 -9.21 7.99 0.21
N ARG A 358 -9.61 8.14 -1.06
CA ARG A 358 -9.16 7.31 -2.18
C ARG A 358 -7.90 7.86 -2.84
N LEU A 359 -7.57 9.12 -2.58
CA LEU A 359 -6.46 9.82 -3.23
C LEU A 359 -5.18 9.79 -2.38
N TYR A 360 -5.27 10.13 -1.10
CA TYR A 360 -4.12 10.28 -0.21
C TYR A 360 -3.95 9.08 0.71
N PRO A 361 -2.77 8.41 0.68
CA PRO A 361 -2.44 7.33 1.62
C PRO A 361 -2.68 7.69 3.09
N ALA A 362 -2.29 8.90 3.51
CA ALA A 362 -2.50 9.38 4.87
C ALA A 362 -3.99 9.47 5.23
N ALA A 363 -4.81 10.03 4.33
CA ALA A 363 -6.24 10.16 4.55
C ALA A 363 -6.95 8.81 4.62
N ALA A 364 -6.57 7.85 3.77
CA ALA A 364 -7.09 6.48 3.83
C ALA A 364 -6.79 5.84 5.19
N PHE A 365 -5.53 5.92 5.63
CA PHE A 365 -5.10 5.38 6.91
C PHE A 365 -5.86 6.00 8.08
N GLU A 366 -5.93 7.34 8.13
CA GLU A 366 -6.61 8.07 9.20
C GLU A 366 -8.10 7.72 9.31
N GLU A 367 -8.84 7.71 8.19
CA GLU A 367 -10.28 7.40 8.21
C GLU A 367 -10.56 5.94 8.54
N ILE A 368 -9.82 4.98 7.96
CA ILE A 368 -10.04 3.56 8.24
C ILE A 368 -9.67 3.25 9.70
N ALA A 369 -8.58 3.82 10.21
CA ALA A 369 -8.15 3.63 11.59
C ALA A 369 -9.18 4.18 12.60
N ALA A 370 -9.62 5.43 12.40
CA ALA A 370 -10.60 6.06 13.28
C ALA A 370 -11.95 5.34 13.24
N ASP A 371 -12.40 4.92 12.04
CA ASP A 371 -13.65 4.19 11.90
C ASP A 371 -13.59 2.80 12.55
N LEU A 372 -12.46 2.09 12.44
CA LEU A 372 -12.27 0.80 13.13
C LEU A 372 -12.29 0.97 14.66
N LEU A 373 -11.66 2.03 15.18
CA LEU A 373 -11.72 2.37 16.61
C LEU A 373 -13.16 2.68 17.05
N ALA A 374 -13.92 3.41 16.23
CA ALA A 374 -15.33 3.72 16.50
C ALA A 374 -16.17 2.45 16.57
N LEU A 375 -16.02 1.54 15.59
CA LEU A 375 -16.68 0.25 15.54
C LEU A 375 -16.34 -0.61 16.78
N ALA A 376 -15.05 -0.73 17.10
CA ALA A 376 -14.57 -1.51 18.24
C ALA A 376 -15.09 -0.96 19.59
N SER A 377 -15.16 0.37 19.71
CA SER A 377 -15.64 1.06 20.91
C SER A 377 -17.16 1.14 21.01
N GLY A 378 -17.90 0.59 20.04
CA GLY A 378 -19.36 0.61 20.03
C GLY A 378 -19.97 1.98 19.73
N HIS A 379 -19.20 2.94 19.22
CA HIS A 379 -19.71 4.25 18.79
C HIS A 379 -20.46 4.10 17.46
N ARG A 380 -21.79 3.93 17.55
CA ARG A 380 -22.66 3.72 16.39
C ARG A 380 -23.29 5.02 15.93
N GLN A 381 -22.67 5.68 14.95
CA GLN A 381 -23.25 6.84 14.26
C GLN A 381 -24.09 6.46 13.03
N ARG A 382 -24.02 5.18 12.61
CA ARG A 382 -24.74 4.64 11.45
C ARG A 382 -25.24 3.22 11.71
N ALA A 383 -26.23 2.80 10.92
CA ALA A 383 -26.57 1.39 10.80
C ALA A 383 -25.39 0.65 10.15
N LEU A 384 -24.93 -0.41 10.83
CA LEU A 384 -23.79 -1.20 10.39
C LEU A 384 -24.20 -2.19 9.31
N THR A 385 -23.28 -2.46 8.39
CA THR A 385 -23.39 -3.60 7.47
C THR A 385 -22.98 -4.90 8.15
N ASP A 386 -23.26 -6.05 7.52
CA ASP A 386 -22.84 -7.36 8.03
C ASP A 386 -21.32 -7.44 8.23
N PHE A 387 -20.54 -6.83 7.33
CA PHE A 387 -19.09 -6.81 7.44
C PHE A 387 -18.61 -5.90 8.59
N GLU A 388 -19.26 -4.77 8.82
CA GLU A 388 -18.95 -3.88 9.95
C GLU A 388 -19.34 -4.51 11.30
N HIS A 389 -20.46 -5.22 11.35
CA HIS A 389 -20.83 -6.05 12.51
C HIS A 389 -19.76 -7.09 12.81
N LEU A 390 -19.29 -7.81 11.79
CA LEU A 390 -18.23 -8.79 11.96
C LEU A 390 -16.94 -8.16 12.49
N LEU A 391 -16.53 -7.00 11.98
CA LEU A 391 -15.36 -6.27 12.47
C LEU A 391 -15.50 -5.89 13.95
N ALA A 392 -16.61 -5.25 14.31
CA ALA A 392 -16.88 -4.79 15.67
C ALA A 392 -16.96 -5.95 16.69
N ASP A 393 -17.54 -7.07 16.29
CA ASP A 393 -17.77 -8.22 17.17
C ASP A 393 -16.51 -9.11 17.32
N ALA A 394 -15.70 -9.21 16.27
CA ALA A 394 -14.55 -10.12 16.26
C ALA A 394 -13.25 -9.48 16.75
N VAL A 395 -13.10 -8.15 16.64
CA VAL A 395 -11.86 -7.45 17.03
C VAL A 395 -11.57 -7.63 18.53
N GLN A 396 -10.30 -7.91 18.84
CA GLN A 396 -9.80 -8.17 20.20
C GLN A 396 -8.90 -7.04 20.70
N GLU A 397 -7.98 -6.57 19.86
CA GLU A 397 -7.04 -5.52 20.21
C GLU A 397 -6.66 -4.74 18.95
N ILE A 398 -6.53 -3.42 19.07
CA ILE A 398 -6.07 -2.52 18.02
C ILE A 398 -4.78 -1.87 18.51
N MET A 399 -3.72 -2.03 17.74
CA MET A 399 -2.40 -1.50 18.03
C MET A 399 -1.95 -0.53 16.95
N LEU A 400 -1.20 0.48 17.37
CA LEU A 400 -0.41 1.32 16.47
C LEU A 400 1.06 0.94 16.58
N ILE A 401 1.72 0.85 15.43
CA ILE A 401 3.12 0.44 15.32
C ILE A 401 3.88 1.48 14.51
N ARG A 402 5.06 1.89 15.00
CA ARG A 402 6.02 2.65 14.20
C ARG A 402 7.19 1.77 13.83
N VAL A 403 7.51 1.78 12.54
CA VAL A 403 8.73 1.18 12.00
C VAL A 403 9.65 2.32 11.59
N PRO A 404 10.86 2.42 12.18
CA PRO A 404 11.80 3.46 11.77
C PRO A 404 12.29 3.22 10.34
N GLN A 405 12.85 4.26 9.75
CA GLN A 405 13.61 4.08 8.52
C GLN A 405 14.92 3.35 8.86
N PHE A 406 15.26 2.32 8.10
CA PHE A 406 16.54 1.66 8.19
C PHE A 406 17.64 2.58 7.64
N PRO A 407 18.75 2.78 8.39
CA PRO A 407 19.88 3.57 7.91
C PRO A 407 20.42 2.99 6.60
N SER A 408 20.61 3.86 5.60
CA SER A 408 21.16 3.54 4.29
C SER A 408 21.78 4.79 3.67
N SER A 409 22.26 4.67 2.43
CA SER A 409 22.75 5.82 1.68
C SER A 409 21.69 6.89 1.36
N ARG A 410 20.40 6.66 1.70
CA ARG A 410 19.29 7.55 1.37
C ARG A 410 19.00 8.57 2.46
N ALA A 411 18.47 9.73 2.07
CA ALA A 411 18.04 10.75 3.02
C ALA A 411 16.88 10.26 3.90
N TRP A 412 16.84 10.78 5.13
CA TRP A 412 15.76 10.53 6.07
C TRP A 412 14.45 11.11 5.55
N GLY A 413 13.41 10.27 5.49
CA GLY A 413 12.05 10.63 5.11
C GLY A 413 11.29 11.32 6.24
N ASP A 414 9.99 11.46 6.02
CA ASP A 414 9.09 12.16 6.94
C ASP A 414 7.69 11.52 6.91
N TRP A 415 6.73 12.03 7.70
CA TRP A 415 5.32 11.64 7.55
C TRP A 415 4.79 12.07 6.17
N PRO A 416 3.81 11.34 5.60
CA PRO A 416 3.29 11.64 4.27
C PRO A 416 2.39 12.88 4.27
N VAL A 417 2.28 13.55 3.13
CA VAL A 417 1.33 14.66 2.95
C VAL A 417 -0.10 14.14 2.84
N GLU A 418 -1.05 14.96 3.27
CA GLU A 418 -2.49 14.62 3.22
C GLU A 418 -3.33 15.48 2.25
N SER A 419 -2.70 16.45 1.58
CA SER A 419 -3.38 17.36 0.65
C SER A 419 -2.44 17.90 -0.42
N SER A 420 -3.00 18.48 -1.49
CA SER A 420 -2.24 19.16 -2.54
C SER A 420 -1.54 20.41 -2.03
N VAL A 421 -2.11 21.08 -1.02
CA VAL A 421 -1.52 22.26 -0.37
C VAL A 421 -0.24 21.87 0.36
N GLU A 422 -0.29 20.80 1.17
CA GLU A 422 0.91 20.29 1.84
C GLU A 422 1.96 19.79 0.83
N TYR A 423 1.52 19.10 -0.24
CA TYR A 423 2.40 18.66 -1.31
C TYR A 423 3.13 19.84 -1.97
N ALA A 424 2.39 20.86 -2.38
CA ALA A 424 2.94 22.06 -3.02
C ALA A 424 3.86 22.87 -2.09
N ALA A 425 3.65 22.79 -0.78
CA ALA A 425 4.52 23.42 0.21
C ALA A 425 5.88 22.70 0.38
N ARG A 426 5.95 21.39 0.10
CA ARG A 426 7.19 20.60 0.17
C ARG A 426 7.97 20.59 -1.14
N VAL A 427 7.28 20.54 -2.27
CA VAL A 427 7.93 20.48 -3.58
C VAL A 427 8.58 21.82 -3.91
N PRO A 428 9.87 21.86 -4.31
CA PRO A 428 10.52 23.09 -4.75
C PRO A 428 9.76 23.76 -5.89
N SER A 429 9.55 25.07 -5.78
CA SER A 429 8.84 25.87 -6.80
C SER A 429 9.64 26.01 -8.10
N ASP A 430 10.97 25.94 -8.02
CA ASP A 430 11.89 25.87 -9.14
C ASP A 430 11.99 24.41 -9.63
N PRO A 431 11.51 24.09 -10.86
CA PRO A 431 11.58 22.73 -11.41
C PRO A 431 13.00 22.17 -11.50
N ALA A 432 14.03 23.02 -11.63
CA ALA A 432 15.42 22.56 -11.68
C ALA A 432 15.93 22.02 -10.33
N ARG A 433 15.22 22.31 -9.23
CA ARG A 433 15.52 21.81 -7.89
C ARG A 433 14.68 20.59 -7.50
N GLN A 434 13.69 20.23 -8.31
CA GLN A 434 12.83 19.09 -8.04
C GLN A 434 13.60 17.79 -8.26
N GLN A 435 13.54 16.89 -7.28
CA GLN A 435 14.14 15.58 -7.34
C GLN A 435 13.09 14.58 -7.81
N ILE A 436 13.05 14.35 -9.12
CA ILE A 436 12.12 13.43 -9.78
C ILE A 436 12.93 12.35 -10.48
N ILE A 437 12.56 11.09 -10.26
CA ILE A 437 13.28 9.94 -10.82
C ILE A 437 12.49 9.41 -12.01
N PRO A 438 12.95 9.67 -13.25
CA PRO A 438 12.24 9.19 -14.42
C PRO A 438 12.31 7.66 -14.48
N VAL A 439 11.15 7.02 -14.54
CA VAL A 439 11.02 5.56 -14.68
C VAL A 439 10.64 5.18 -16.10
N PRO A 440 11.28 4.16 -16.71
CA PRO A 440 10.89 3.64 -18.01
C PRO A 440 9.45 3.12 -18.02
N SER A 441 8.79 3.18 -19.17
CA SER A 441 7.49 2.52 -19.37
C SER A 441 7.65 1.01 -19.51
N ARG A 442 6.72 0.25 -18.94
CA ARG A 442 6.57 -1.20 -19.15
C ARG A 442 5.28 -1.45 -19.94
N PRO A 443 5.30 -1.45 -21.28
CA PRO A 443 4.09 -1.63 -22.07
C PRO A 443 3.52 -3.04 -21.88
N PHE A 444 2.22 -3.13 -21.56
CA PHE A 444 1.52 -4.40 -21.45
C PHE A 444 1.36 -5.08 -22.83
N PRO A 445 1.76 -6.36 -23.00
CA PRO A 445 1.70 -7.05 -24.29
C PRO A 445 0.28 -7.14 -24.83
N ALA A 446 0.11 -6.85 -26.12
CA ALA A 446 -1.21 -6.79 -26.76
C ALA A 446 -1.86 -8.19 -26.81
N GLU A 447 -1.06 -9.22 -27.06
CA GLU A 447 -1.44 -10.63 -27.10
C GLU A 447 -1.92 -11.19 -25.75
N LEU A 448 -1.59 -10.51 -24.65
CA LEU A 448 -2.02 -10.88 -23.30
C LEU A 448 -3.31 -10.15 -22.86
N ARG A 449 -3.83 -9.23 -23.67
CA ARG A 449 -5.09 -8.52 -23.39
C ARG A 449 -6.27 -9.48 -23.50
N ASP A 450 -7.13 -9.41 -22.50
CA ASP A 450 -8.34 -10.21 -22.44
C ASP A 450 -9.42 -9.63 -23.38
N PRO A 451 -9.91 -10.38 -24.38
CA PRO A 451 -10.95 -9.91 -25.28
C PRO A 451 -12.31 -9.70 -24.59
N GLN A 452 -12.52 -10.30 -23.41
CA GLN A 452 -13.74 -10.12 -22.61
C GLN A 452 -13.65 -8.92 -21.65
N MET A 453 -12.51 -8.21 -21.63
CA MET A 453 -12.30 -7.06 -20.77
C MET A 453 -13.38 -5.99 -21.04
N PRO A 454 -14.15 -5.57 -20.03
CA PRO A 454 -15.06 -4.44 -20.19
C PRO A 454 -14.23 -3.17 -20.42
N GLY A 455 -14.73 -2.26 -21.26
CA GLY A 455 -14.11 -0.95 -21.44
C GLY A 455 -14.05 -0.17 -20.13
N GLU A 456 -12.98 0.60 -19.91
CA GLU A 456 -12.93 1.49 -18.75
C GLU A 456 -14.06 2.52 -18.82
N PRO A 457 -14.80 2.76 -17.72
CA PRO A 457 -15.84 3.77 -17.71
C PRO A 457 -15.23 5.17 -17.88
N PRO A 458 -15.90 6.10 -18.59
CA PRO A 458 -15.41 7.46 -18.78
C PRO A 458 -15.06 8.15 -17.47
N LEU A 459 -14.00 8.97 -17.48
CA LEU A 459 -13.55 9.73 -16.33
C LEU A 459 -14.45 10.95 -16.08
N ARG A 460 -14.44 11.47 -14.85
CA ARG A 460 -15.14 12.73 -14.53
C ARG A 460 -14.64 13.87 -15.42
N SER A 461 -13.34 13.89 -15.68
CA SER A 461 -12.73 14.84 -16.61
C SER A 461 -13.23 14.70 -18.06
N ASP A 462 -13.66 13.53 -18.53
CA ASP A 462 -14.25 13.38 -19.87
C ASP A 462 -15.58 14.13 -19.99
N TYR A 463 -16.43 14.00 -18.98
CA TYR A 463 -17.67 14.77 -18.91
C TYR A 463 -17.41 16.27 -18.75
N ALA A 464 -16.39 16.65 -17.97
CA ALA A 464 -16.01 18.06 -17.80
C ALA A 464 -15.50 18.68 -19.11
N VAL A 465 -14.73 17.93 -19.91
CA VAL A 465 -14.29 18.37 -21.25
C VAL A 465 -15.49 18.56 -22.16
N LEU A 466 -16.45 17.63 -22.18
CA LEU A 466 -17.67 17.76 -22.97
C LEU A 466 -18.46 19.01 -22.56
N ALA A 467 -18.62 19.24 -21.26
CA ALA A 467 -19.31 20.43 -20.74
C ALA A 467 -18.61 21.73 -21.16
N TRP A 468 -17.27 21.79 -21.08
CA TRP A 468 -16.50 22.94 -21.55
C TRP A 468 -16.62 23.15 -23.06
N ALA A 469 -16.59 22.07 -23.85
CA ALA A 469 -16.77 22.17 -25.30
C ALA A 469 -18.15 22.74 -25.65
N LEU A 470 -19.22 22.27 -25.00
CA LEU A 470 -20.57 22.79 -25.19
C LEU A 470 -20.68 24.26 -24.77
N ALA A 471 -20.08 24.65 -23.64
CA ALA A 471 -20.05 26.03 -23.18
C ALA A 471 -19.33 26.97 -24.17
N ILE A 472 -18.21 26.52 -24.75
CA ILE A 472 -17.45 27.27 -25.76
C ILE A 472 -18.28 27.44 -27.04
N VAL A 473 -18.92 26.37 -27.53
CA VAL A 473 -19.80 26.44 -28.71
C VAL A 473 -20.97 27.40 -28.46
N ALA A 474 -21.62 27.31 -27.31
CA ALA A 474 -22.72 28.20 -26.94
C ALA A 474 -22.26 29.67 -26.89
N LEU A 475 -21.08 29.94 -26.33
CA LEU A 475 -20.48 31.27 -26.31
C LEU A 475 -20.21 31.81 -27.72
N PHE A 476 -19.64 30.99 -28.61
CA PHE A 476 -19.40 31.39 -30.00
C PHE A 476 -20.71 31.69 -30.74
N VAL A 477 -21.73 30.84 -30.59
CA VAL A 477 -23.05 31.07 -31.19
C VAL A 477 -23.67 32.36 -30.67
N PHE A 478 -23.56 32.62 -29.36
CA PHE A 478 -24.06 33.85 -28.76
C PHE A 478 -23.34 35.10 -29.29
N ILE A 479 -22.00 35.06 -29.37
CA ILE A 479 -21.19 36.15 -29.93
C ILE A 479 -21.55 36.37 -31.41
N LEU A 480 -21.64 35.30 -32.20
CA LEU A 480 -21.99 35.39 -33.62
C LEU A 480 -23.39 36.00 -33.81
N ARG A 481 -24.37 35.57 -33.01
CA ARG A 481 -25.72 36.13 -33.02
C ARG A 481 -25.72 37.63 -32.67
N ARG A 482 -24.85 38.06 -31.75
CA ARG A 482 -24.71 39.47 -31.36
C ARG A 482 -23.97 40.31 -32.41
N LEU A 483 -23.12 39.71 -33.24
CA LEU A 483 -22.40 40.40 -34.31
C LEU A 483 -23.21 40.48 -35.61
N LEU A 484 -24.14 39.55 -35.83
CA LEU A 484 -25.03 39.51 -37.00
C LEU A 484 -26.37 40.23 -36.80
N ALA A 485 -26.66 40.67 -35.57
CA ALA A 485 -27.83 41.50 -35.22
C ALA A 485 -27.38 42.94 -35.02
#